data_AF-A0A6B9FW05-F1
#
_entry.id   AF-A0A6B9FW05-F1
#
_cell.length_a   1.000
_cell.length_b   1.000
_cell.length_c   1.000
_cell.angle_alpha   90.00
_cell.angle_beta   90.00
_cell.angle_gamma   90.00
#
_symmetry.space_group_name_H-M   'P 1'
#
loop_
_entity.id
_entity.type
_entity.pdbx_description
1 polymer ?
#
loop_
_entity_poly.entity_id
_entity_poly.type
_entity_poly.pdbx_seq_one_letter_code
_entity_poly.pdbx_strand_id
1 'polypeptide(L)'
;MIVCSCNVISDGAVRGCLAPGPGCPRTPAQVYACLGCSPKCGRCARTIRSIMQSALGSVAGPLPAVEGSHACTTACASACSLVKFQTADEGVAA
;
A
#
# COMPACT_ATOMS: atom_id res chain seq x y z
N MET A 1 -1.34 7.05 -18.22
CA MET A 1 -1.16 5.61 -17.95
C MET A 1 -2.39 5.06 -17.23
N ILE A 2 -2.87 3.85 -17.56
CA ILE A 2 -3.89 3.16 -16.75
C ILE A 2 -3.22 2.52 -15.54
N VAL A 3 -3.75 2.82 -14.36
CA VAL A 3 -3.23 2.37 -13.05
C VAL A 3 -4.04 1.19 -12.53
N CYS A 4 -5.35 1.15 -12.75
CA CYS A 4 -6.24 0.07 -12.33
C CYS A 4 -7.09 -0.41 -13.51
N SER A 5 -6.88 -1.64 -13.99
CA SER A 5 -7.72 -2.22 -15.03
C SER A 5 -9.12 -2.58 -14.51
N CYS A 6 -9.23 -3.01 -13.25
CA CYS A 6 -10.50 -3.42 -12.64
C CYS A 6 -11.55 -2.31 -12.58
N ASN A 7 -11.10 -1.08 -12.41
CA ASN A 7 -11.94 0.11 -12.26
C ASN A 7 -11.66 1.14 -13.36
N VAL A 8 -10.82 0.80 -14.35
CA VAL A 8 -10.42 1.67 -15.48
C VAL A 8 -9.95 3.06 -15.01
N ILE A 9 -9.07 3.08 -14.00
CA ILE A 9 -8.55 4.33 -13.42
C ILE A 9 -7.25 4.69 -14.10
N SER A 10 -7.12 5.93 -14.56
CA SER A 10 -5.90 6.50 -15.10
C SER A 10 -5.09 7.26 -14.05
N ASP A 11 -3.80 7.44 -14.30
CA ASP A 11 -2.92 8.29 -13.48
C ASP A 11 -3.47 9.72 -13.35
N GLY A 12 -3.98 10.28 -14.46
CA GLY A 12 -4.62 11.60 -14.48
C GLY A 12 -5.87 11.66 -13.59
N ALA A 13 -6.68 10.59 -13.57
CA ALA A 13 -7.82 10.51 -12.66
C ALA A 13 -7.39 10.50 -11.19
N VAL A 14 -6.32 9.77 -10.85
CA VAL A 14 -5.76 9.77 -9.48
C VAL A 14 -5.27 11.17 -9.11
N ARG A 15 -4.51 11.83 -9.98
CA ARG A 15 -3.97 13.19 -9.74
C ARG A 15 -5.08 14.23 -9.63
N GLY A 16 -6.13 14.13 -10.45
CA GLY A 16 -7.27 15.03 -10.43
C GLY A 16 -8.03 15.03 -9.10
N CYS A 17 -7.97 13.94 -8.33
CA CYS A 17 -8.57 13.87 -7.00
C CYS A 17 -7.76 14.60 -5.91
N LEU A 18 -6.51 14.99 -6.16
CA LEU A 18 -5.58 15.52 -5.14
C LEU A 18 -5.67 17.05 -4.98
N ALA A 19 -6.90 17.57 -4.93
CA ALA A 19 -7.13 19.01 -4.72
C ALA A 19 -6.72 19.43 -3.29
N PRO A 20 -6.06 20.58 -3.11
CA PRO A 20 -5.71 21.09 -1.78
C PRO A 20 -6.97 21.37 -0.97
N GLY A 21 -7.00 20.90 0.29
CA GLY A 21 -8.10 21.12 1.22
C GLY A 21 -8.48 19.88 2.04
N PRO A 22 -9.53 19.97 2.87
CA PRO A 22 -9.97 18.88 3.76
C PRO A 22 -10.49 17.66 3.01
N GLY A 23 -10.94 17.82 1.75
CA GLY A 23 -11.40 16.73 0.89
C GLY A 23 -10.29 15.97 0.16
N CYS A 24 -9.02 16.36 0.33
CA CYS A 24 -7.90 15.71 -0.33
C CYS A 24 -7.75 14.26 0.15
N PRO A 25 -7.79 13.24 -0.73
CA PRO A 25 -7.58 11.86 -0.32
C PRO A 25 -6.12 11.65 0.15
N ARG A 26 -5.96 11.01 1.30
CA ARG A 26 -4.69 10.65 1.95
C ARG A 26 -4.40 9.15 1.89
N THR A 27 -5.35 8.34 1.43
CA THR A 27 -5.16 6.90 1.22
C THR A 27 -5.68 6.45 -0.16
N PRO A 28 -5.18 5.33 -0.72
CA PRO A 28 -5.74 4.75 -1.94
C PRO A 28 -7.24 4.42 -1.82
N ALA A 29 -7.70 4.01 -0.63
CA ALA A 29 -9.12 3.77 -0.37
C ALA A 29 -9.97 5.03 -0.59
N GLN A 30 -9.49 6.18 -0.11
CA GLN A 30 -10.14 7.47 -0.32
C GLN A 30 -10.09 7.91 -1.79
N VAL A 31 -9.05 7.55 -2.55
CA VAL A 31 -9.02 7.79 -4.00
C VAL A 31 -10.13 7.00 -4.71
N TYR A 32 -10.31 5.73 -4.38
CA TYR A 32 -11.42 4.95 -4.95
C TYR A 32 -12.78 5.58 -4.61
N ALA A 33 -12.98 5.98 -3.34
CA ALA A 33 -14.20 6.65 -2.90
C ALA A 33 -14.43 7.99 -3.63
N CYS A 34 -13.38 8.79 -3.81
CA CYS A 34 -13.44 10.05 -4.56
C CYS A 34 -13.83 9.83 -6.04
N LEU A 35 -13.40 8.72 -6.63
CA LEU A 35 -13.76 8.30 -8.00
C LEU A 35 -15.08 7.51 -8.07
N GLY A 36 -15.80 7.37 -6.96
CA GLY A 36 -17.10 6.68 -6.92
C GLY A 36 -17.01 5.16 -7.14
N CYS A 37 -15.92 4.52 -6.73
CA CYS A 37 -15.75 3.08 -6.87
C CYS A 37 -15.19 2.41 -5.60
N SER A 38 -15.30 1.09 -5.54
CA SER A 38 -14.68 0.25 -4.51
C SER A 38 -13.44 -0.48 -5.05
N PRO A 39 -12.47 -0.83 -4.20
CA PRO A 39 -11.34 -1.67 -4.62
C PRO A 39 -11.83 -3.08 -4.99
N LYS A 40 -11.32 -3.64 -6.10
CA LYS A 40 -11.59 -5.04 -6.50
C LYS A 40 -10.45 -5.98 -6.10
N CYS A 41 -9.37 -5.98 -6.88
CA CYS A 41 -8.24 -6.90 -6.65
C CYS A 41 -7.06 -6.30 -5.88
N GLY A 42 -7.10 -4.99 -5.56
CA GLY A 42 -6.08 -4.30 -4.76
C GLY A 42 -4.67 -4.13 -5.38
N ARG A 43 -4.32 -4.81 -6.47
CA ARG A 43 -2.98 -4.79 -7.09
C ARG A 43 -2.44 -3.39 -7.39
N CYS A 44 -3.32 -2.48 -7.76
CA CYS A 44 -2.98 -1.09 -8.10
C CYS A 44 -2.79 -0.17 -6.88
N ALA A 45 -3.08 -0.62 -5.66
CA ALA A 45 -3.01 0.22 -4.45
C ALA A 45 -1.60 0.79 -4.18
N ARG A 46 -0.55 -0.01 -4.41
CA ARG A 46 0.85 0.45 -4.31
C ARG A 46 1.15 1.56 -5.30
N THR A 47 0.73 1.38 -6.56
CA THR A 47 0.94 2.37 -7.63
C THR A 47 0.17 3.67 -7.35
N ILE A 48 -1.10 3.57 -6.94
CA ILE A 48 -1.90 4.73 -6.53
C ILE A 48 -1.20 5.49 -5.40
N ARG A 49 -0.71 4.78 -4.37
CA ARG A 49 0.05 5.40 -3.26
C ARG A 49 1.30 6.14 -3.76
N SER A 50 2.04 5.56 -4.69
CA SER A 50 3.23 6.20 -5.29
C SER A 50 2.88 7.49 -6.04
N ILE A 51 1.79 7.47 -6.81
CA ILE A 51 1.28 8.66 -7.52
C ILE A 51 0.86 9.74 -6.52
N MET A 52 0.12 9.35 -5.48
CA MET A 52 -0.29 10.26 -4.41
C MET A 52 0.92 10.90 -3.73
N GLN A 53 1.93 10.12 -3.36
CA GLN A 53 3.14 10.65 -2.74
C GLN A 53 3.84 11.63 -3.69
N SER A 54 4.02 11.25 -4.95
CA SER A 54 4.67 12.08 -5.96
C SER A 54 3.95 13.41 -6.20
N ALA A 55 2.62 13.41 -6.11
CA ALA A 55 1.79 14.59 -6.35
C ALA A 55 1.59 15.46 -5.10
N LEU A 56 1.56 14.87 -3.90
CA LEU A 56 1.34 15.59 -2.64
C LEU A 56 2.64 16.11 -1.99
N GLY A 57 3.82 15.65 -2.43
CA GLY A 57 5.10 16.21 -1.99
C GLY A 57 6.32 15.31 -2.29
N SER A 58 7.49 15.81 -2.71
CA SER A 58 8.08 17.18 -2.68
C SER A 58 7.95 17.98 -1.38
N VAL A 59 7.27 17.46 -0.34
CA VAL A 59 7.29 18.00 1.05
C VAL A 59 7.53 16.91 2.09
N ALA A 60 7.99 15.75 1.65
CA ALA A 60 8.73 14.82 2.48
C ALA A 60 9.92 14.35 1.63
N GLY A 61 11.12 14.79 2.01
CA GLY A 61 12.32 14.03 1.68
C GLY A 61 12.13 12.56 2.10
N PRO A 62 12.95 11.63 1.58
CA PRO A 62 12.73 10.20 1.74
C PRO A 62 12.31 9.89 3.17
N LEU A 63 11.01 9.60 3.36
CA LEU A 63 10.56 8.93 4.56
C LEU A 63 11.50 7.73 4.69
N PRO A 64 12.14 7.52 5.85
CA PRO A 64 12.95 6.33 6.03
C PRO A 64 12.06 5.18 5.63
N ALA A 65 12.53 4.40 4.65
CA ALA A 65 11.93 3.13 4.31
C ALA A 65 11.66 2.45 5.64
N VAL A 66 10.39 2.30 6.02
CA VAL A 66 9.91 1.62 7.22
C VAL A 66 11.04 0.89 7.94
N GLU A 67 11.71 1.57 8.87
CA GLU A 67 12.70 0.97 9.76
C GLU A 67 11.91 0.05 10.68
N GLY A 68 11.67 -1.16 10.18
CA GLY A 68 10.63 -2.05 10.69
C GLY A 68 10.20 -3.11 9.69
N SER A 69 10.65 -3.07 8.43
CA SER A 69 10.78 -4.29 7.64
C SER A 69 12.12 -4.92 7.97
N HIS A 70 12.23 -5.49 9.18
CA HIS A 70 13.26 -6.52 9.37
C HIS A 70 13.03 -7.55 8.26
N ALA A 71 14.08 -7.89 7.50
CA ALA A 71 14.00 -9.00 6.56
C ALA A 71 13.75 -10.26 7.40
N CYS A 72 12.49 -10.63 7.60
CA CYS A 72 12.13 -11.87 8.29
C CYS A 72 12.65 -13.02 7.44
N THR A 73 13.78 -13.56 7.86
CA THR A 73 14.33 -14.83 7.39
C THR A 73 14.04 -15.90 8.43
N THR A 74 14.18 -17.18 8.06
CA THR A 74 14.02 -18.32 8.98
C THR A 74 15.00 -18.29 10.17
N ALA A 75 16.05 -17.47 10.10
CA ALA A 75 17.04 -17.29 11.17
C ALA A 75 16.78 -16.03 12.04
N CYS A 76 15.65 -15.35 11.86
CA CYS A 76 15.32 -14.14 12.62
C CYS A 76 15.14 -14.45 14.12
N ALA A 77 15.96 -13.85 14.97
CA ALA A 77 15.92 -14.02 16.43
C ALA A 77 14.91 -13.08 17.14
N SER A 78 14.09 -12.34 16.39
CA SER A 78 13.12 -11.40 16.96
C SER A 78 11.84 -12.11 17.40
N ALA A 79 11.32 -11.75 18.58
CA ALA A 79 10.00 -12.19 19.05
C ALA A 79 8.88 -11.48 18.27
N CYS A 80 8.57 -11.96 17.06
CA CYS A 80 7.51 -11.42 16.21
C CYS A 80 6.40 -12.47 15.98
N SER A 81 5.17 -12.00 15.75
CA SER A 81 3.96 -12.81 15.57
C SER A 81 4.06 -13.84 14.44
N LEU A 82 4.99 -13.66 13.50
CA LEU A 82 5.25 -14.55 12.38
C LEU A 82 6.01 -15.83 12.79
N VAL A 83 6.87 -15.77 13.82
CA VAL A 83 7.57 -16.95 14.38
C VAL A 83 6.58 -17.87 15.11
N LYS A 84 5.59 -17.29 15.81
CA LYS A 84 4.55 -18.04 16.52
C LYS A 84 3.69 -18.94 15.63
N PHE A 85 3.64 -18.68 14.32
CA PHE A 85 2.82 -19.44 13.38
C PHE A 85 3.57 -20.62 12.74
N GLN A 86 4.91 -20.59 12.68
CA GLN A 86 5.71 -21.64 12.01
C GLN A 86 6.04 -22.83 12.93
N THR A 87 6.19 -22.62 14.24
CA THR A 87 6.44 -23.72 15.19
C THR A 87 5.24 -24.67 15.37
N ALA A 88 4.12 -24.42 14.70
CA ALA A 88 2.95 -25.29 14.71
C ALA A 88 2.95 -26.36 13.60
N ASP A 89 3.92 -26.33 12.67
CA ASP A 89 3.99 -27.25 11.50
C ASP A 89 5.28 -28.11 11.47
N GLU A 90 6.02 -28.24 12.58
CA GLU A 90 7.05 -29.30 12.72
C GLU A 90 6.47 -30.53 13.44
N GLY A 91 5.34 -31.01 12.93
CA GLY A 91 4.56 -32.08 13.55
C GLY A 91 3.68 -32.87 12.59
N VAL A 92 4.11 -33.07 11.33
CA VAL A 92 3.63 -34.19 10.54
C VAL A 92 4.82 -35.08 10.16
N ALA A 93 5.07 -36.04 11.03
CA ALA A 93 5.92 -37.18 10.75
C ALA A 93 5.10 -38.44 11.06
N ALA A 94 5.04 -39.32 10.06
CA ALA A 94 4.44 -40.66 9.99
C ALA A 94 2.92 -40.75 9.89
#